data_AF-A0AAW3RHB0-F1
#
_entry.id   AF-A0AAW3RHB0-F1
#
_cell.length_a   1.000
_cell.length_b   1.000
_cell.length_c   1.000
_cell.angle_alpha   90.00
_cell.angle_beta   90.00
_cell.angle_gamma   90.00
#
_symmetry.space_group_name_H-M   'P 1'
#
loop_
_entity.id
_entity.type
_entity.pdbx_description
1 polymer ?
#
loop_
_entity_poly.entity_id
_entity_poly.type
_entity_poly.pdbx_seq_one_letter_code
_entity_poly.pdbx_strand_id
1 'polypeptide(L)'
;MMTYSAASTRYDELPIRRVGKTGLQLPVVSLGLWRNFGDEAPFANSRKVVLDAFDHGVFSFDLANNYGPSKGSAERTFGQIMQRDLKPYRDELVITTKAGYPAWSGPYGAFGSRKTLISSLDRSLKQMHLDYVDIFYSHRPDPNIDLYETAAALDQLVRQGKALYVGISNYDRDQTATMIKYFNEMHTPFTVNQYSYNMLNQQAQTAGLIDYLGQHNAGLVAYGPLAEGLLTQRYLQGIPADFPIHRTNKYLFDQGTAAVVNQLNALNRIAEQRGQTLAQMALAWLLRSQVVTSVIIGTTNVDHLHANLEATHNLTFSDDEVKAITAILK
;
A
#
# COMPACT_ATOMS: atom_id res chain seq x y z
N MET A 1 -25.64 -2.00 -22.40
CA MET A 1 -24.89 -2.36 -21.18
C MET A 1 -25.33 -1.40 -20.09
N MET A 2 -25.71 -1.88 -18.91
CA MET A 2 -25.99 -0.98 -17.78
C MET A 2 -24.67 -0.34 -17.34
N THR A 3 -24.66 0.99 -17.28
CA THR A 3 -23.57 1.77 -16.69
C THR A 3 -23.46 1.42 -15.21
N TYR A 4 -22.24 1.24 -14.69
CA TYR A 4 -22.03 1.04 -13.25
C TYR A 4 -22.52 2.28 -12.48
N SER A 5 -23.26 2.03 -11.39
CA SER A 5 -23.68 3.05 -10.44
C SER A 5 -23.14 2.66 -9.07
N ALA A 6 -22.33 3.51 -8.46
CA ALA A 6 -21.74 3.24 -7.17
C ALA A 6 -22.79 3.25 -6.06
N ALA A 7 -22.62 2.39 -5.05
CA ALA A 7 -23.50 2.32 -3.89
C ALA A 7 -23.58 3.69 -3.18
N SER A 8 -24.78 4.19 -2.90
CA SER A 8 -24.98 5.50 -2.26
C SER A 8 -24.48 5.55 -0.82
N THR A 9 -24.33 4.39 -0.18
CA THR A 9 -23.88 4.20 1.21
C THR A 9 -22.37 3.96 1.34
N ARG A 10 -21.61 4.07 0.25
CA ARG A 10 -20.17 3.72 0.23
C ARG A 10 -19.31 4.49 1.22
N TYR A 11 -19.76 5.62 1.74
CA TYR A 11 -19.01 6.44 2.70
C TYR A 11 -19.46 6.27 4.16
N ASP A 12 -20.40 5.37 4.43
CA ASP A 12 -21.03 5.26 5.75
C ASP A 12 -20.20 4.42 6.73
N GLU A 13 -19.49 3.40 6.23
CA GLU A 13 -18.93 2.33 7.07
C GLU A 13 -17.41 2.42 7.29
N LEU A 14 -16.63 2.67 6.24
CA LEU A 14 -15.16 2.61 6.35
C LEU A 14 -14.59 3.87 7.00
N PRO A 15 -13.80 3.74 8.10
CA PRO A 15 -13.13 4.88 8.69
C PRO A 15 -12.20 5.58 7.70
N ILE A 16 -12.20 6.91 7.74
CA ILE A 16 -11.35 7.76 6.91
C ILE A 16 -10.33 8.47 7.80
N ARG A 17 -9.04 8.43 7.41
CA ARG A 17 -7.95 9.08 8.15
C ARG A 17 -7.29 10.17 7.33
N ARG A 18 -6.94 11.26 8.00
CA ARG A 18 -6.12 12.33 7.42
C ARG A 18 -4.67 11.90 7.38
N VAL A 19 -3.98 12.20 6.29
CA VAL A 19 -2.53 12.02 6.18
C VAL A 19 -1.85 13.16 6.93
N GLY A 20 -1.39 12.87 8.15
CA GLY A 20 -0.75 13.86 9.02
C GLY A 20 -1.61 15.11 9.23
N LYS A 21 -1.05 16.29 8.93
CA LYS A 21 -1.78 17.59 8.98
C LYS A 21 -2.15 18.16 7.60
N THR A 22 -2.17 17.32 6.57
CA THR A 22 -2.52 17.74 5.20
C THR A 22 -4.04 17.79 5.00
N GLY A 23 -4.49 18.28 3.83
CA GLY A 23 -5.88 18.14 3.39
C GLY A 23 -6.25 16.73 2.88
N LEU A 24 -5.26 15.88 2.62
CA LEU A 24 -5.45 14.56 2.04
C LEU A 24 -6.02 13.59 3.07
N GLN A 25 -7.05 12.85 2.66
CA GLN A 25 -7.66 11.77 3.43
C GLN A 25 -7.58 10.46 2.66
N LEU A 26 -7.42 9.36 3.38
CA LEU A 26 -7.41 8.00 2.84
C LEU A 26 -8.41 7.14 3.60
N PRO A 27 -9.04 6.13 2.95
CA PRO A 27 -9.72 5.08 3.69
C PRO A 27 -8.67 4.30 4.50
N VAL A 28 -9.05 3.78 5.67
CA VAL A 28 -8.13 2.96 6.48
C VAL A 28 -7.66 1.70 5.74
N VAL A 29 -8.42 1.25 4.73
CA VAL A 29 -8.03 0.16 3.83
C VAL A 29 -7.97 0.68 2.39
N SER A 30 -6.82 0.53 1.74
CA SER A 30 -6.62 0.77 0.31
C SER A 30 -6.51 -0.55 -0.45
N LEU A 31 -6.86 -0.56 -1.74
CA LEU A 31 -6.69 -1.73 -2.60
C LEU A 31 -5.44 -1.60 -3.48
N GLY A 32 -4.50 -2.54 -3.34
CA GLY A 32 -3.30 -2.62 -4.17
C GLY A 32 -3.45 -3.55 -5.36
N LEU A 33 -3.04 -3.09 -6.54
CA LEU A 33 -3.18 -3.83 -7.80
C LEU A 33 -1.88 -4.57 -8.21
N TRP A 34 -1.05 -4.95 -7.23
CA TRP A 34 0.27 -5.54 -7.48
C TRP A 34 0.20 -6.91 -8.16
N ARG A 35 -0.61 -7.82 -7.63
CA ARG A 35 -0.73 -9.21 -8.11
C ARG A 35 -2.11 -9.46 -8.67
N ASN A 36 -2.18 -10.22 -9.75
CA ASN A 36 -3.43 -10.71 -10.36
C ASN A 36 -4.35 -9.63 -10.95
N PHE A 37 -3.84 -8.41 -11.20
CA PHE A 37 -4.55 -7.37 -11.96
C PHE A 37 -3.97 -7.15 -13.37
N GLY A 38 -2.96 -7.92 -13.74
CA GLY A 38 -2.36 -7.89 -15.05
C GLY A 38 -3.09 -8.74 -16.10
N ASP A 39 -2.40 -8.95 -17.20
CA ASP A 39 -2.83 -9.64 -18.43
C ASP A 39 -3.05 -11.15 -18.29
N GLU A 40 -2.65 -11.76 -17.17
CA GLU A 40 -2.96 -13.16 -16.84
C GLU A 40 -4.34 -13.34 -16.19
N ALA A 41 -4.93 -12.26 -15.66
CA ALA A 41 -6.18 -12.32 -14.93
C ALA A 41 -7.37 -11.95 -15.84
N PRO A 42 -8.52 -12.64 -15.72
CA PRO A 42 -9.73 -12.22 -16.41
C PRO A 42 -10.12 -10.79 -16.03
N PHE A 43 -10.27 -9.92 -17.03
CA PHE A 43 -10.67 -8.52 -16.84
C PHE A 43 -11.94 -8.39 -15.96
N ALA A 44 -12.91 -9.29 -16.16
CA ALA A 44 -14.16 -9.31 -15.40
C ALA A 44 -13.93 -9.45 -13.88
N ASN A 45 -12.94 -10.22 -13.44
CA ASN A 45 -12.63 -10.41 -12.03
C ASN A 45 -11.98 -9.15 -11.43
N SER A 46 -11.00 -8.59 -12.14
CA SER A 46 -10.35 -7.33 -11.75
C SER A 46 -11.38 -6.20 -11.63
N ARG A 47 -12.24 -6.06 -12.64
CA ARG A 47 -13.35 -5.11 -12.63
C ARG A 47 -14.28 -5.34 -11.45
N LYS A 48 -14.73 -6.59 -11.23
CA LYS A 48 -15.66 -6.91 -10.14
C LYS A 48 -15.11 -6.45 -8.79
N VAL A 49 -13.85 -6.78 -8.49
CA VAL A 49 -13.24 -6.44 -7.19
C VAL A 49 -13.00 -4.94 -7.03
N VAL A 50 -12.56 -4.23 -8.08
CA VAL A 50 -12.35 -2.78 -7.99
C VAL A 50 -13.66 -2.04 -7.73
N LEU A 51 -14.74 -2.41 -8.44
CA LEU A 51 -16.04 -1.77 -8.25
C LEU A 51 -16.66 -2.12 -6.90
N ASP A 52 -16.55 -3.38 -6.49
CA ASP A 52 -17.04 -3.82 -5.18
C ASP A 52 -16.28 -3.15 -4.02
N ALA A 53 -14.96 -2.95 -4.17
CA ALA A 53 -14.18 -2.18 -3.21
C ALA A 53 -14.67 -0.73 -3.10
N PHE A 54 -14.97 -0.09 -4.23
CA PHE A 54 -15.49 1.27 -4.22
C PHE A 54 -16.90 1.35 -3.62
N ASP A 55 -17.78 0.37 -3.88
CA ASP A 55 -19.11 0.27 -3.28
C ASP A 55 -19.06 0.15 -1.75
N HIS A 56 -17.95 -0.35 -1.19
CA HIS A 56 -17.72 -0.48 0.24
C HIS A 56 -16.75 0.57 0.80
N GLY A 57 -16.53 1.68 0.10
CA GLY A 57 -15.79 2.85 0.62
C GLY A 57 -14.28 2.83 0.42
N VAL A 58 -13.73 1.84 -0.29
CA VAL A 58 -12.33 1.86 -0.70
C VAL A 58 -12.19 2.75 -1.93
N PHE A 59 -11.89 4.02 -1.69
CA PHE A 59 -11.65 5.01 -2.75
C PHE A 59 -10.17 5.21 -3.10
N SER A 60 -9.25 4.46 -2.47
CA SER A 60 -7.81 4.53 -2.70
C SER A 60 -7.31 3.27 -3.42
N PHE A 61 -6.79 3.46 -4.64
CA PHE A 61 -6.27 2.40 -5.51
C PHE A 61 -4.78 2.60 -5.76
N ASP A 62 -3.98 1.62 -5.37
CA ASP A 62 -2.53 1.69 -5.40
C ASP A 62 -1.93 0.86 -6.55
N LEU A 63 -1.22 1.54 -7.47
CA LEU A 63 -0.59 0.92 -8.64
C LEU A 63 0.91 1.21 -8.69
N ALA A 64 1.62 0.64 -9.65
CA ALA A 64 2.97 1.04 -10.02
C ALA A 64 3.23 0.71 -11.51
N ASN A 65 4.20 1.40 -12.11
CA ASN A 65 4.56 1.27 -13.53
C ASN A 65 4.93 -0.17 -13.97
N ASN A 66 5.23 -1.04 -13.03
CA ASN A 66 5.74 -2.38 -13.25
C ASN A 66 4.83 -3.49 -12.71
N TYR A 67 3.66 -3.14 -12.17
CA TYR A 67 2.65 -4.11 -11.76
C TYR A 67 2.09 -4.83 -12.99
N GLY A 68 1.77 -6.12 -12.81
CA GLY A 68 1.79 -7.07 -13.92
C GLY A 68 1.10 -8.41 -13.66
N PRO A 69 1.41 -9.42 -14.50
CA PRO A 69 2.79 -9.91 -14.72
C PRO A 69 3.57 -9.17 -15.82
N SER A 70 2.95 -8.79 -16.94
CA SER A 70 3.59 -7.90 -17.91
C SER A 70 3.72 -6.49 -17.36
N LYS A 71 4.87 -5.82 -17.56
CA LYS A 71 5.11 -4.48 -17.01
C LYS A 71 4.03 -3.47 -17.48
N GLY A 72 3.34 -2.89 -16.50
CA GLY A 72 2.25 -1.92 -16.71
C GLY A 72 0.90 -2.53 -17.08
N SER A 73 0.75 -3.87 -17.13
CA SER A 73 -0.56 -4.46 -17.47
C SER A 73 -1.62 -4.15 -16.43
N ALA A 74 -1.26 -4.05 -15.14
CA ALA A 74 -2.20 -3.61 -14.10
C ALA A 74 -2.69 -2.16 -14.31
N GLU A 75 -1.82 -1.23 -14.72
CA GLU A 75 -2.21 0.15 -15.05
C GLU A 75 -3.16 0.20 -16.25
N ARG A 76 -2.93 -0.64 -17.27
CA ARG A 76 -3.83 -0.75 -18.43
C ARG A 76 -5.19 -1.35 -18.05
N THR A 77 -5.20 -2.40 -17.25
CA THR A 77 -6.45 -3.00 -16.71
C THR A 77 -7.23 -1.95 -15.92
N PHE A 78 -6.57 -1.22 -15.03
CA PHE A 78 -7.21 -0.16 -14.27
C PHE A 78 -7.70 0.98 -15.16
N GLY A 79 -6.93 1.39 -16.17
CA GLY A 79 -7.34 2.40 -17.15
C GLY A 79 -8.62 2.02 -17.90
N GLN A 80 -8.78 0.73 -18.24
CA GLN A 80 -10.02 0.23 -18.83
C GLN A 80 -11.21 0.31 -17.86
N ILE A 81 -11.03 -0.03 -16.58
CA ILE A 81 -12.06 0.12 -15.54
C ILE A 81 -12.39 1.60 -15.32
N MET A 82 -11.37 2.47 -15.29
CA MET A 82 -11.52 3.91 -15.16
C MET A 82 -12.40 4.49 -16.28
N GLN A 83 -12.04 4.24 -17.54
CA GLN A 83 -12.81 4.76 -18.67
C GLN A 83 -14.25 4.24 -18.73
N ARG A 84 -14.43 2.95 -18.41
CA ARG A 84 -15.70 2.26 -18.58
C ARG A 84 -16.68 2.53 -17.43
N ASP A 85 -16.18 2.60 -16.20
CA ASP A 85 -17.01 2.51 -15.00
C ASP A 85 -16.74 3.64 -13.99
N LEU A 86 -15.48 3.99 -13.73
CA LEU A 86 -15.12 4.92 -12.65
C LEU A 86 -14.97 6.39 -13.08
N LYS A 87 -15.00 6.70 -14.38
CA LYS A 87 -14.81 8.07 -14.89
C LYS A 87 -15.73 9.11 -14.24
N PRO A 88 -17.04 8.85 -14.01
CA PRO A 88 -17.91 9.81 -13.32
C PRO A 88 -17.51 10.08 -11.86
N TYR A 89 -16.72 9.19 -11.25
CA TYR A 89 -16.30 9.24 -9.86
C TYR A 89 -14.83 9.62 -9.69
N ARG A 90 -14.10 10.03 -10.76
CA ARG A 90 -12.65 10.28 -10.70
C ARG A 90 -12.24 11.21 -9.55
N ASP A 91 -13.05 12.23 -9.27
CA ASP A 91 -12.75 13.23 -8.23
C ASP A 91 -13.03 12.72 -6.80
N GLU A 92 -13.68 11.57 -6.69
CA GLU A 92 -13.91 10.85 -5.43
C GLU A 92 -12.77 9.85 -5.11
N LEU A 93 -11.82 9.65 -6.02
CA LEU A 93 -10.80 8.60 -5.94
C LEU A 93 -9.40 9.16 -5.63
N VAL A 94 -8.61 8.35 -4.93
CA VAL A 94 -7.16 8.53 -4.76
C VAL A 94 -6.45 7.43 -5.55
N ILE A 95 -5.86 7.80 -6.68
CA ILE A 95 -5.08 6.90 -7.53
C ILE A 95 -3.60 7.16 -7.34
N THR A 96 -2.84 6.10 -7.09
CA THR A 96 -1.39 6.19 -6.96
C THR A 96 -0.66 5.43 -8.06
N THR A 97 0.52 5.92 -8.44
CA THR A 97 1.50 5.11 -9.19
C THR A 97 2.93 5.44 -8.75
N LYS A 98 3.90 4.65 -9.21
CA LYS A 98 5.28 4.66 -8.71
C LYS A 98 6.28 4.33 -9.80
N ALA A 99 7.50 4.83 -9.63
CA ALA A 99 8.66 4.48 -10.44
C ALA A 99 9.91 4.27 -9.57
N GLY A 100 10.76 3.30 -9.91
CA GLY A 100 12.01 3.03 -9.19
C GLY A 100 12.49 1.57 -9.28
N TYR A 101 11.58 0.63 -9.44
CA TYR A 101 11.92 -0.75 -9.82
C TYR A 101 12.00 -0.93 -11.35
N PRO A 102 12.61 -2.03 -11.84
CA PRO A 102 12.70 -2.29 -13.28
C PRO A 102 11.32 -2.32 -13.96
N ALA A 103 11.18 -1.49 -14.99
CA ALA A 103 9.96 -1.32 -15.79
C ALA A 103 10.22 -1.40 -17.31
N TRP A 104 11.42 -1.06 -17.78
CA TRP A 104 11.86 -1.29 -19.17
C TRP A 104 13.39 -1.48 -19.24
N SER A 105 13.91 -1.80 -20.42
CA SER A 105 15.34 -2.05 -20.63
C SER A 105 16.20 -0.78 -20.60
N GLY A 106 17.49 -0.94 -20.30
CA GLY A 106 18.49 0.12 -20.35
C GLY A 106 18.61 0.93 -19.05
N PRO A 107 19.53 1.90 -19.01
CA PRO A 107 19.94 2.59 -17.77
C PRO A 107 18.83 3.46 -17.15
N TYR A 108 17.83 3.84 -17.95
CA TYR A 108 16.72 4.68 -17.49
C TYR A 108 15.45 3.89 -17.16
N GLY A 109 15.51 2.55 -17.17
CA GLY A 109 14.37 1.67 -16.93
C GLY A 109 14.09 1.33 -15.47
N ALA A 110 14.89 1.87 -14.54
CA ALA A 110 14.80 1.65 -13.11
C ALA A 110 15.35 2.86 -12.35
N PHE A 111 15.25 2.79 -11.02
CA PHE A 111 15.79 3.74 -10.05
C PHE A 111 15.26 5.18 -10.17
N GLY A 112 15.91 6.13 -9.48
CA GLY A 112 15.35 7.43 -9.10
C GLY A 112 15.77 8.60 -9.98
N SER A 113 16.46 8.36 -11.11
CA SER A 113 16.88 9.45 -11.98
C SER A 113 15.68 10.27 -12.47
N ARG A 114 15.89 11.57 -12.67
CA ARG A 114 14.88 12.48 -13.20
C ARG A 114 14.32 12.00 -14.55
N LYS A 115 15.18 11.43 -15.41
CA LYS A 115 14.76 10.83 -16.68
C LYS A 115 13.81 9.65 -16.46
N THR A 116 14.12 8.76 -15.52
CA THR A 116 13.27 7.61 -15.17
C THR A 116 11.91 8.07 -14.66
N LEU A 117 11.89 8.94 -13.65
CA LEU A 117 10.66 9.34 -12.96
C LEU A 117 9.68 10.06 -13.90
N ILE A 118 10.15 11.07 -14.63
CA ILE A 118 9.30 11.84 -15.56
C ILE A 118 8.79 10.95 -16.69
N SER A 119 9.67 10.17 -17.33
CA SER A 119 9.28 9.29 -18.43
C SER A 119 8.32 8.19 -17.96
N SER A 120 8.46 7.73 -16.72
CA SER A 120 7.57 6.72 -16.15
C SER A 120 6.18 7.29 -15.89
N LEU A 121 6.06 8.46 -15.25
CA LEU A 121 4.75 9.04 -14.97
C LEU A 121 3.99 9.33 -16.28
N ASP A 122 4.67 9.86 -17.30
CA ASP A 122 4.06 10.07 -18.62
C ASP A 122 3.51 8.78 -19.25
N ARG A 123 4.17 7.64 -19.03
CA ARG A 123 3.69 6.33 -19.49
C ARG A 123 2.52 5.82 -18.65
N SER A 124 2.58 6.00 -17.33
CA SER A 124 1.54 5.58 -16.40
C SER A 124 0.22 6.34 -16.65
N LEU A 125 0.28 7.66 -16.80
CA LEU A 125 -0.89 8.50 -17.12
C LEU A 125 -1.58 8.06 -18.42
N LYS A 126 -0.80 7.78 -19.47
CA LYS A 126 -1.33 7.26 -20.74
C LYS A 126 -1.99 5.90 -20.60
N GLN A 127 -1.41 5.00 -19.81
CA GLN A 127 -1.95 3.64 -19.61
C GLN A 127 -3.22 3.63 -18.76
N MET A 128 -3.31 4.50 -17.76
CA MET A 128 -4.49 4.64 -16.89
C MET A 128 -5.55 5.59 -17.46
N HIS A 129 -5.25 6.30 -18.54
CA HIS A 129 -6.11 7.34 -19.13
C HIS A 129 -6.47 8.45 -18.14
N LEU A 130 -5.45 8.96 -17.45
CA LEU A 130 -5.56 10.02 -16.44
C LEU A 130 -4.75 11.25 -16.85
N ASP A 131 -5.24 12.43 -16.49
CA ASP A 131 -4.49 13.68 -16.62
C ASP A 131 -3.44 13.83 -15.51
N TYR A 132 -3.76 13.33 -14.31
CA TYR A 132 -2.90 13.30 -13.14
C TYR A 132 -3.18 12.09 -12.24
N VAL A 133 -2.20 11.74 -11.42
CA VAL A 133 -2.38 10.85 -10.26
C VAL A 133 -2.46 11.66 -8.97
N ASP A 134 -3.16 11.13 -7.97
CA ASP A 134 -3.31 11.83 -6.70
C ASP A 134 -2.01 11.76 -5.89
N ILE A 135 -1.30 10.62 -5.93
CA ILE A 135 0.03 10.49 -5.34
C ILE A 135 1.00 9.80 -6.31
N PHE A 136 2.12 10.45 -6.62
CA PHE A 136 3.23 9.82 -7.34
C PHE A 136 4.39 9.49 -6.40
N TYR A 137 4.86 8.24 -6.43
CA TYR A 137 5.90 7.74 -5.54
C TYR A 137 7.26 7.55 -6.24
N SER A 138 8.34 7.95 -5.53
CA SER A 138 9.62 7.23 -5.67
C SER A 138 9.47 5.86 -5.01
N HIS A 139 9.56 4.78 -5.80
CA HIS A 139 9.19 3.43 -5.38
C HIS A 139 10.25 2.76 -4.48
N ARG A 140 11.51 3.22 -4.56
CA ARG A 140 12.62 2.80 -3.70
C ARG A 140 13.75 3.83 -3.78
N PRO A 141 14.62 3.94 -2.76
CA PRO A 141 15.82 4.75 -2.85
C PRO A 141 16.75 4.24 -3.95
N ASP A 142 17.39 5.17 -4.65
CA ASP A 142 18.51 4.89 -5.54
C ASP A 142 19.82 5.14 -4.79
N PRO A 143 20.63 4.11 -4.51
CA PRO A 143 21.85 4.26 -3.72
C PRO A 143 22.98 4.95 -4.49
N ASN A 144 22.82 5.22 -5.80
CA ASN A 144 23.90 5.71 -6.65
C ASN A 144 23.80 7.19 -7.00
N ILE A 145 22.76 7.89 -6.55
CA ILE A 145 22.54 9.31 -6.84
C ILE A 145 22.22 10.08 -5.56
N ASP A 146 22.41 11.39 -5.60
CA ASP A 146 21.87 12.27 -4.57
C ASP A 146 20.34 12.20 -4.60
N LEU A 147 19.72 11.99 -3.44
CA LEU A 147 18.27 12.01 -3.27
C LEU A 147 17.65 13.35 -3.71
N TYR A 148 18.44 14.42 -3.78
CA TYR A 148 18.01 15.71 -4.30
C TYR A 148 17.48 15.62 -5.73
N GLU A 149 18.14 14.85 -6.63
CA GLU A 149 17.65 14.73 -8.02
C GLU A 149 16.27 14.06 -8.06
N THR A 150 16.06 13.03 -7.24
CA THR A 150 14.76 12.36 -7.08
C THR A 150 13.72 13.35 -6.54
N ALA A 151 14.04 14.08 -5.47
CA ALA A 151 13.13 15.05 -4.86
C ALA A 151 12.74 16.16 -5.84
N ALA A 152 13.70 16.73 -6.56
CA ALA A 152 13.48 17.78 -7.55
C ALA A 152 12.64 17.31 -8.74
N ALA A 153 12.78 16.05 -9.15
CA ALA A 153 11.91 15.45 -10.17
C ALA A 153 10.46 15.31 -9.67
N LEU A 154 10.26 14.90 -8.41
CA LEU A 154 8.94 14.79 -7.79
C LEU A 154 8.27 16.17 -7.63
N ASP A 155 8.98 17.17 -7.11
CA ASP A 155 8.52 18.57 -7.01
C ASP A 155 8.06 19.10 -8.39
N GLN A 156 8.86 18.89 -9.43
CA GLN A 156 8.50 19.34 -10.77
C GLN A 156 7.19 18.70 -11.26
N LEU A 157 6.99 17.40 -11.04
CA LEU A 157 5.79 16.71 -11.52
C LEU A 157 4.52 17.24 -10.84
N VAL A 158 4.63 17.69 -9.59
CA VAL A 158 3.56 18.42 -8.90
C VAL A 158 3.32 19.79 -9.54
N ARG A 159 4.37 20.58 -9.76
CA ARG A 159 4.26 21.91 -10.41
C ARG A 159 3.70 21.84 -11.83
N GLN A 160 3.92 20.72 -12.52
CA GLN A 160 3.37 20.45 -13.84
C GLN A 160 1.91 19.97 -13.82
N GLY A 161 1.32 19.76 -12.63
CA GLY A 161 -0.03 19.26 -12.47
C GLY A 161 -0.21 17.79 -12.85
N LYS A 162 0.87 17.00 -12.94
CA LYS A 162 0.82 15.56 -13.27
C LYS A 162 0.64 14.67 -12.04
N ALA A 163 0.93 15.21 -10.86
CA ALA A 163 0.64 14.61 -9.58
C ALA A 163 0.10 15.70 -8.62
N LEU A 164 -0.90 15.38 -7.78
CA LEU A 164 -1.37 16.33 -6.76
C LEU A 164 -0.46 16.33 -5.53
N TYR A 165 -0.02 15.14 -5.12
CA TYR A 165 0.88 14.90 -4.01
C TYR A 165 2.03 13.99 -4.41
N VAL A 166 3.08 13.98 -3.59
CA VAL A 166 4.25 13.10 -3.74
C VAL A 166 4.45 12.26 -2.50
N GLY A 167 4.87 11.02 -2.74
CA GLY A 167 5.25 10.08 -1.69
C GLY A 167 6.60 9.45 -1.98
N ILE A 168 7.13 8.77 -0.97
CA ILE A 168 8.30 7.89 -1.10
C ILE A 168 7.91 6.48 -0.65
N SER A 169 8.64 5.46 -1.07
CA SER A 169 8.40 4.09 -0.65
C SER A 169 9.68 3.35 -0.40
N ASN A 170 9.71 2.59 0.70
CA ASN A 170 10.90 1.82 1.14
C ASN A 170 12.10 2.69 1.51
N TYR A 171 11.88 3.96 1.86
CA TYR A 171 12.92 4.83 2.41
C TYR A 171 12.98 4.60 3.91
N ASP A 172 14.18 4.36 4.44
CA ASP A 172 14.39 4.27 5.88
C ASP A 172 14.18 5.64 6.57
N ARG A 173 14.40 5.71 7.89
CA ARG A 173 14.22 6.94 8.67
C ARG A 173 15.12 8.08 8.18
N ASP A 174 16.40 7.83 7.94
CA ASP A 174 17.37 8.87 7.62
C ASP A 174 17.21 9.37 6.18
N GLN A 175 16.88 8.46 5.27
CA GLN A 175 16.50 8.80 3.90
C GLN A 175 15.18 9.58 3.86
N THR A 176 14.18 9.18 4.68
CA THR A 176 12.92 9.93 4.84
C THR A 176 13.19 11.34 5.35
N ALA A 177 14.05 11.50 6.35
CA ALA A 177 14.44 12.80 6.88
C ALA A 177 15.07 13.70 5.81
N THR A 178 15.95 13.10 4.99
CA THR A 178 16.60 13.79 3.87
C THR A 178 15.58 14.25 2.83
N MET A 179 14.64 13.39 2.43
CA MET A 179 13.58 13.74 1.49
C MET A 179 12.67 14.86 2.03
N ILE A 180 12.26 14.78 3.30
CA ILE A 180 11.45 15.83 3.94
C ILE A 180 12.18 17.17 3.95
N LYS A 181 13.49 17.17 4.25
CA LYS A 181 14.32 18.38 4.19
C LYS A 181 14.27 19.02 2.79
N TYR A 182 14.55 18.25 1.74
CA TYR A 182 14.53 18.78 0.37
C TYR A 182 13.15 19.29 -0.05
N PHE A 183 12.09 18.56 0.30
CA PHE A 183 10.72 18.98 0.02
C PHE A 183 10.33 20.29 0.73
N ASN A 184 10.77 20.47 1.97
CA ASN A 184 10.59 21.73 2.70
C ASN A 184 11.34 22.89 2.05
N GLU A 185 12.58 22.68 1.62
CA GLU A 185 13.39 23.69 0.91
C GLU A 185 12.76 24.11 -0.43
N MET A 186 12.10 23.18 -1.13
CA MET A 186 11.38 23.46 -2.38
C MET A 186 9.94 23.95 -2.17
N HIS A 187 9.44 23.96 -0.93
CA HIS A 187 8.04 24.23 -0.61
C HIS A 187 7.03 23.27 -1.25
N THR A 188 7.42 22.00 -1.45
CA THR A 188 6.51 20.92 -1.86
C THR A 188 6.11 20.13 -0.61
N PRO A 189 4.83 20.11 -0.19
CA PRO A 189 4.43 19.37 1.02
C PRO A 189 4.66 17.86 0.87
N PHE A 190 5.49 17.29 1.73
CA PHE A 190 5.64 15.83 1.83
C PHE A 190 4.40 15.21 2.47
N THR A 191 3.93 14.08 1.94
CA THR A 191 2.70 13.44 2.41
C THR A 191 2.91 12.12 3.12
N VAL A 192 3.53 11.13 2.46
CA VAL A 192 3.48 9.74 2.91
C VAL A 192 4.72 8.95 2.54
N ASN A 193 5.14 8.06 3.45
CA ASN A 193 6.05 6.96 3.15
C ASN A 193 5.26 5.64 3.08
N GLN A 194 5.26 4.98 1.92
CA GLN A 194 4.68 3.65 1.78
C GLN A 194 5.73 2.57 2.10
N TYR A 195 5.50 1.75 3.12
CA TYR A 195 6.52 0.87 3.67
C TYR A 195 6.01 -0.55 3.95
N SER A 196 6.89 -1.55 3.84
CA SER A 196 6.58 -2.94 4.20
C SER A 196 6.46 -3.03 5.71
N TYR A 197 5.24 -3.19 6.23
CA TYR A 197 4.98 -3.21 7.66
C TYR A 197 3.83 -4.17 7.97
N ASN A 198 4.11 -5.14 8.84
CA ASN A 198 3.14 -6.11 9.35
C ASN A 198 3.61 -6.63 10.71
N MET A 199 2.82 -7.50 11.36
CA MET A 199 3.18 -8.01 12.69
C MET A 199 4.53 -8.75 12.71
N LEU A 200 4.89 -9.43 11.61
CA LEU A 200 6.12 -10.22 11.48
C LEU A 200 7.30 -9.39 10.95
N ASN A 201 7.03 -8.25 10.31
CA ASN A 201 8.01 -7.29 9.83
C ASN A 201 7.79 -5.91 10.47
N GLN A 202 8.50 -5.67 11.58
CA GLN A 202 8.37 -4.46 12.39
C GLN A 202 9.49 -3.45 12.18
N GLN A 203 10.28 -3.56 11.11
CA GLN A 203 11.42 -2.67 10.87
C GLN A 203 11.02 -1.18 10.89
N ALA A 204 9.86 -0.83 10.34
CA ALA A 204 9.34 0.54 10.39
C ALA A 204 9.17 1.08 11.82
N GLN A 205 8.72 0.23 12.76
CA GLN A 205 8.57 0.61 14.16
C GLN A 205 9.92 0.60 14.88
N THR A 206 10.68 -0.48 14.77
CA THR A 206 11.92 -0.66 15.54
C THR A 206 13.04 0.28 15.11
N ALA A 207 13.05 0.74 13.86
CA ALA A 207 13.97 1.77 13.36
C ALA A 207 13.47 3.21 13.62
N GLY A 208 12.33 3.40 14.30
CA GLY A 208 11.79 4.71 14.65
C GLY A 208 11.21 5.51 13.47
N LEU A 209 10.93 4.88 12.33
CA LEU A 209 10.35 5.54 11.15
C LEU A 209 8.93 6.04 11.45
N ILE A 210 8.11 5.24 12.13
CA ILE A 210 6.71 5.61 12.47
C ILE A 210 6.68 6.86 13.36
N ASP A 211 7.49 6.89 14.42
CA ASP A 211 7.56 8.05 15.33
C ASP A 211 8.05 9.29 14.60
N TYR A 212 9.05 9.14 13.73
CA TYR A 212 9.59 10.23 12.92
C TYR A 212 8.53 10.82 11.98
N LEU A 213 7.77 10.00 11.26
CA LEU A 213 6.68 10.46 10.39
C LEU A 213 5.62 11.23 11.18
N GLY A 214 5.25 10.73 12.37
CA GLY A 214 4.31 11.40 13.27
C GLY A 214 4.79 12.79 13.71
N GLN A 215 6.06 12.91 14.12
CA GLN A 215 6.67 14.20 14.51
C GLN A 215 6.72 15.21 13.35
N HIS A 216 6.82 14.72 12.12
CA HIS A 216 6.91 15.53 10.91
C HIS A 216 5.56 15.71 10.16
N ASN A 217 4.44 15.37 10.80
CA ASN A 217 3.08 15.49 10.25
C ASN A 217 2.90 14.77 8.90
N ALA A 218 3.54 13.61 8.73
CA ALA A 218 3.44 12.74 7.57
C ALA A 218 2.77 11.42 7.93
N GLY A 219 2.24 10.71 6.93
CA GLY A 219 1.61 9.40 7.10
C GLY A 219 2.53 8.24 6.73
N LEU A 220 2.18 7.05 7.21
CA LEU A 220 2.66 5.77 6.71
C LEU A 220 1.50 5.03 6.04
N VAL A 221 1.74 4.48 4.86
CA VAL A 221 0.84 3.51 4.23
C VAL A 221 1.52 2.14 4.23
N ALA A 222 0.95 1.18 4.95
CA ALA A 222 1.56 -0.13 5.12
C ALA A 222 1.18 -1.06 3.97
N TYR A 223 2.17 -1.66 3.29
CA TYR A 223 1.93 -2.72 2.32
C TYR A 223 2.47 -4.07 2.84
N GLY A 224 2.01 -5.15 2.20
CA GLY A 224 2.28 -6.51 2.65
C GLY A 224 1.72 -6.80 4.06
N PRO A 225 0.53 -6.30 4.42
CA PRO A 225 0.06 -6.31 5.80
C PRO A 225 -0.21 -7.72 6.35
N LEU A 226 -0.39 -8.70 5.46
CA LEU A 226 -0.65 -10.11 5.81
C LEU A 226 0.55 -11.04 5.58
N ALA A 227 1.75 -10.51 5.30
CA ALA A 227 2.98 -11.28 5.08
C ALA A 227 2.80 -12.47 4.10
N GLU A 228 2.40 -12.16 2.86
CA GLU A 228 2.11 -13.17 1.82
C GLU A 228 1.05 -14.22 2.23
N GLY A 229 0.17 -13.86 3.18
CA GLY A 229 -0.88 -14.74 3.67
C GLY A 229 -0.48 -15.55 4.91
N LEU A 230 0.73 -15.40 5.45
CA LEU A 230 1.14 -16.04 6.70
C LEU A 230 0.26 -15.61 7.87
N LEU A 231 -0.09 -14.32 7.95
CA LEU A 231 -0.99 -13.78 8.98
C LEU A 231 -2.47 -14.08 8.66
N THR A 232 -2.76 -15.30 8.25
CA THR A 232 -4.13 -15.82 8.00
C THR A 232 -4.26 -17.22 8.59
N GLN A 233 -5.47 -17.78 8.57
CA GLN A 233 -5.69 -19.15 9.05
C GLN A 233 -5.09 -20.23 8.14
N ARG A 234 -4.65 -19.88 6.92
CA ARG A 234 -4.19 -20.82 5.88
C ARG A 234 -3.01 -21.70 6.32
N TYR A 235 -2.15 -21.18 7.18
CA TYR A 235 -0.87 -21.82 7.54
C TYR A 235 -0.76 -22.23 9.01
N LEU A 236 -1.87 -22.26 9.75
CA LEU A 236 -1.87 -22.65 11.16
C LEU A 236 -1.49 -24.13 11.38
N GLN A 237 -1.71 -24.97 10.37
CA GLN A 237 -1.39 -26.42 10.41
C GLN A 237 -0.06 -26.77 9.72
N GLY A 238 0.70 -25.77 9.29
CA GLY A 238 1.97 -25.98 8.59
C GLY A 238 2.16 -25.04 7.39
N ILE A 239 3.43 -24.80 7.07
CA ILE A 239 3.84 -24.02 5.89
C ILE A 239 4.52 -24.98 4.90
N PRO A 240 4.05 -25.07 3.64
CA PRO A 240 4.69 -25.87 2.61
C PRO A 240 6.16 -25.46 2.36
N ALA A 241 6.99 -26.43 2.00
CA ALA A 241 8.42 -26.18 1.75
C ALA A 241 8.67 -25.23 0.56
N ASP A 242 7.75 -25.18 -0.40
CA ASP A 242 7.79 -24.33 -1.59
C ASP A 242 7.01 -23.01 -1.43
N PHE A 243 6.70 -22.60 -0.18
CA PHE A 243 5.97 -21.37 0.09
C PHE A 243 6.64 -20.15 -0.57
N PRO A 244 5.94 -19.41 -1.46
CA PRO A 244 6.53 -18.35 -2.28
C PRO A 244 6.66 -17.04 -1.48
N ILE A 245 7.57 -17.01 -0.51
CA ILE A 245 7.84 -15.84 0.32
C ILE A 245 8.60 -14.76 -0.44
N HIS A 246 8.18 -13.51 -0.28
CA HIS A 246 8.91 -12.39 -0.85
C HIS A 246 10.27 -12.23 -0.18
N ARG A 247 11.28 -11.79 -0.95
CA ARG A 247 12.67 -11.67 -0.46
C ARG A 247 12.83 -10.84 0.82
N THR A 248 11.96 -9.84 1.03
CA THR A 248 11.99 -8.97 2.22
C THR A 248 11.55 -9.69 3.49
N ASN A 249 10.82 -10.81 3.37
CA ASN A 249 10.29 -11.57 4.49
C ASN A 249 11.01 -12.93 4.65
N LYS A 250 12.05 -13.22 3.85
CA LYS A 250 12.78 -14.51 3.91
C LYS A 250 13.36 -14.81 5.30
N TYR A 251 13.80 -13.78 6.02
CA TYR A 251 14.35 -13.90 7.37
C TYR A 251 13.37 -14.52 8.37
N LEU A 252 12.05 -14.49 8.09
CA LEU A 252 11.03 -15.10 8.95
C LEU A 252 11.25 -16.60 9.16
N PHE A 253 11.90 -17.26 8.21
CA PHE A 253 12.17 -18.70 8.27
C PHE A 253 13.56 -19.05 8.79
N ASP A 254 14.34 -18.10 9.30
CA ASP A 254 15.70 -18.37 9.81
C ASP A 254 15.69 -19.38 10.98
N GLN A 255 14.61 -19.40 11.77
CA GLN A 255 14.37 -20.38 12.85
C GLN A 255 13.50 -21.57 12.40
N GLY A 256 13.26 -21.71 11.10
CA GLY A 256 12.42 -22.74 10.50
C GLY A 256 10.91 -22.42 10.50
N THR A 257 10.17 -23.14 9.66
CA THR A 257 8.73 -22.95 9.48
C THR A 257 7.92 -23.27 10.73
N ALA A 258 8.36 -24.23 11.55
CA ALA A 258 7.69 -24.61 12.79
C ALA A 258 7.65 -23.45 13.81
N ALA A 259 8.72 -22.65 13.91
CA ALA A 259 8.75 -21.47 14.76
C ALA A 259 7.70 -20.44 14.33
N VAL A 260 7.60 -20.19 13.01
CA VAL A 260 6.58 -19.31 12.44
C VAL A 260 5.18 -19.83 12.72
N VAL A 261 4.91 -21.13 12.50
CA VAL A 261 3.60 -21.74 12.79
C VAL A 261 3.20 -21.60 14.26
N ASN A 262 4.15 -21.80 15.19
CA ASN A 262 3.88 -21.60 16.62
C ASN A 262 3.53 -20.14 16.94
N GLN A 263 4.24 -19.19 16.33
CA GLN A 263 3.97 -17.77 16.47
C GLN A 263 2.58 -17.40 15.91
N LEU A 264 2.23 -17.91 14.72
CA LEU A 264 0.92 -17.71 14.10
C LEU A 264 -0.22 -18.27 14.97
N ASN A 265 -0.06 -19.47 15.53
CA ASN A 265 -1.05 -20.05 16.44
C ASN A 265 -1.19 -19.25 17.74
N ALA A 266 -0.08 -18.71 18.28
CA ALA A 266 -0.14 -17.85 19.45
C ALA A 266 -0.90 -16.54 19.17
N LEU A 267 -0.66 -15.91 18.02
CA LEU A 267 -1.41 -14.73 17.58
C LEU A 267 -2.89 -15.06 17.30
N ASN A 268 -3.17 -16.21 16.67
CA ASN A 268 -4.54 -16.62 16.34
C ASN A 268 -5.41 -16.78 17.60
N ARG A 269 -4.85 -17.29 18.71
CA ARG A 269 -5.59 -17.37 19.98
C ARG A 269 -6.03 -16.00 20.51
N ILE A 270 -5.20 -14.96 20.34
CA ILE A 270 -5.57 -13.59 20.69
C ILE A 270 -6.66 -13.07 19.73
N ALA A 271 -6.54 -13.36 18.44
CA ALA A 271 -7.55 -12.97 17.45
C ALA A 271 -8.92 -13.59 17.77
N GLU A 272 -8.95 -14.88 18.12
CA GLU A 272 -10.18 -15.60 18.53
C GLU A 272 -10.83 -14.97 19.77
N GLN A 273 -10.04 -14.58 20.77
CA GLN A 273 -10.53 -13.87 21.96
C GLN A 273 -11.14 -12.50 21.61
N ARG A 274 -10.67 -11.87 20.53
CA ARG A 274 -11.19 -10.60 20.00
C ARG A 274 -12.41 -10.76 19.09
N GLY A 275 -12.83 -11.99 18.81
CA GLY A 275 -13.86 -12.26 17.79
C GLY A 275 -13.41 -11.91 16.38
N GLN A 276 -12.09 -11.89 16.11
CA GLN A 276 -11.50 -11.59 14.82
C GLN A 276 -10.79 -12.84 14.25
N THR A 277 -10.72 -12.96 12.93
CA THR A 277 -9.73 -13.85 12.31
C THR A 277 -8.32 -13.30 12.51
N LEU A 278 -7.29 -14.15 12.39
CA LEU A 278 -5.90 -13.68 12.43
C LEU A 278 -5.62 -12.56 11.41
N ALA A 279 -6.20 -12.65 10.22
CA ALA A 279 -6.06 -11.63 9.18
C ALA A 279 -6.65 -10.29 9.63
N GLN A 280 -7.88 -10.31 10.16
CA GLN A 280 -8.55 -9.11 10.65
C GLN A 280 -7.78 -8.47 11.80
N MET A 281 -7.32 -9.25 12.78
CA MET A 281 -6.50 -8.73 13.88
C MET A 281 -5.18 -8.14 13.37
N ALA A 282 -4.53 -8.75 12.38
CA ALA A 282 -3.28 -8.23 11.81
C ALA A 282 -3.46 -6.88 11.10
N LEU A 283 -4.55 -6.71 10.33
CA LEU A 283 -4.91 -5.44 9.72
C LEU A 283 -5.24 -4.38 10.79
N ALA A 284 -6.06 -4.75 11.78
CA ALA A 284 -6.43 -3.87 12.88
C ALA A 284 -5.20 -3.42 13.70
N TRP A 285 -4.26 -4.33 13.94
CA TRP A 285 -3.05 -4.07 14.70
C TRP A 285 -2.20 -2.98 14.03
N LEU A 286 -2.06 -3.00 12.70
CA LEU A 286 -1.37 -1.95 11.95
C LEU A 286 -2.06 -0.60 12.13
N LEU A 287 -3.39 -0.59 12.07
CA LEU A 287 -4.23 0.60 12.20
C LEU A 287 -4.33 1.13 13.64
N ARG A 288 -3.77 0.46 14.65
CA ARG A 288 -3.77 0.98 16.03
C ARG A 288 -3.01 2.31 16.15
N SER A 289 -1.98 2.52 15.32
CA SER A 289 -1.25 3.78 15.23
C SER A 289 -1.95 4.74 14.28
N GLN A 290 -2.19 5.97 14.70
CA GLN A 290 -2.78 7.01 13.84
C GLN A 290 -1.82 7.48 12.73
N VAL A 291 -0.52 7.24 12.88
CA VAL A 291 0.48 7.52 11.84
C VAL A 291 0.31 6.56 10.66
N VAL A 292 -0.12 5.32 10.90
CA VAL A 292 -0.51 4.39 9.84
C VAL A 292 -1.86 4.83 9.31
N THR A 293 -1.84 5.61 8.23
CA THR A 293 -3.05 6.22 7.66
C THR A 293 -3.90 5.19 6.93
N SER A 294 -3.27 4.24 6.23
CA SER A 294 -3.96 3.18 5.49
C SER A 294 -3.12 1.90 5.43
N VAL A 295 -3.80 0.75 5.29
CA VAL A 295 -3.18 -0.53 4.96
C VAL A 295 -3.58 -0.94 3.54
N ILE A 296 -2.61 -1.37 2.73
CA ILE A 296 -2.85 -1.82 1.35
C ILE A 296 -3.07 -3.33 1.37
N ILE A 297 -4.31 -3.76 1.12
CA ILE A 297 -4.64 -5.16 0.90
C ILE A 297 -4.50 -5.52 -0.58
N GLY A 298 -4.26 -6.79 -0.87
CA GLY A 298 -4.25 -7.31 -2.24
C GLY A 298 -5.16 -8.52 -2.34
N THR A 299 -6.20 -8.43 -3.16
CA THR A 299 -7.12 -9.54 -3.43
C THR A 299 -7.76 -9.39 -4.81
N THR A 300 -8.10 -10.51 -5.43
CA THR A 300 -8.95 -10.59 -6.63
C THR A 300 -10.21 -11.41 -6.40
N ASN A 301 -10.51 -11.71 -5.14
CA ASN A 301 -11.74 -12.35 -4.69
C ASN A 301 -12.51 -11.37 -3.79
N VAL A 302 -13.82 -11.25 -4.03
CA VAL A 302 -14.71 -10.32 -3.31
C VAL A 302 -14.95 -10.78 -1.87
N ASP A 303 -15.07 -12.07 -1.61
CA ASP A 303 -15.25 -12.59 -0.24
C ASP A 303 -14.01 -12.27 0.64
N HIS A 304 -12.81 -12.39 0.06
CA HIS A 304 -11.57 -11.95 0.72
C HIS A 304 -11.51 -10.44 0.92
N LEU A 305 -12.06 -9.65 -0.01
CA LEU A 305 -12.16 -8.20 0.15
C LEU A 305 -13.04 -7.89 1.36
N HIS A 306 -14.27 -8.42 1.41
CA HIS A 306 -15.20 -8.22 2.52
C HIS A 306 -14.61 -8.68 3.85
N ALA A 307 -14.02 -9.88 3.90
CA ALA A 307 -13.38 -10.41 5.10
C ALA A 307 -12.25 -9.51 5.63
N ASN A 308 -11.53 -8.81 4.75
CA ASN A 308 -10.51 -7.83 5.14
C ASN A 308 -11.14 -6.51 5.65
N LEU A 309 -12.25 -6.06 5.06
CA LEU A 309 -12.93 -4.83 5.49
C LEU A 309 -13.55 -4.98 6.89
N GLU A 310 -14.02 -6.17 7.24
CA GLU A 310 -14.49 -6.52 8.60
C GLU A 310 -13.44 -6.25 9.70
N ALA A 311 -12.15 -6.18 9.36
CA ALA A 311 -11.11 -5.80 10.32
C ALA A 311 -11.36 -4.42 10.95
N THR A 312 -12.05 -3.54 10.23
CA THR A 312 -12.29 -2.15 10.65
C THR A 312 -13.36 -2.01 11.73
N HIS A 313 -14.14 -3.06 11.99
CA HIS A 313 -15.15 -3.07 13.06
C HIS A 313 -14.53 -3.14 14.48
N ASN A 314 -13.26 -3.56 14.62
CA ASN A 314 -12.55 -3.56 15.89
C ASN A 314 -11.07 -3.21 15.72
N LEU A 315 -10.76 -1.90 15.81
CA LEU A 315 -9.41 -1.34 15.70
C LEU A 315 -8.73 -1.08 17.05
N THR A 316 -9.45 -1.26 18.16
CA THR A 316 -8.95 -0.96 19.50
C THR A 316 -8.23 -2.16 20.10
N PHE A 317 -7.10 -1.91 20.76
CA PHE A 317 -6.35 -2.90 21.52
C PHE A 317 -6.14 -2.36 22.93
N SER A 318 -6.41 -3.19 23.93
CA SER A 318 -6.03 -2.93 25.32
C SER A 318 -4.52 -3.04 25.51
N ASP A 319 -4.01 -2.43 26.57
CA ASP A 319 -2.58 -2.50 26.91
C ASP A 319 -2.11 -3.94 27.11
N ASP A 320 -2.96 -4.82 27.64
CA ASP A 320 -2.61 -6.22 27.88
C ASP A 320 -2.54 -7.02 26.57
N GLU A 321 -3.43 -6.75 25.61
CA GLU A 321 -3.33 -7.32 24.26
C GLU A 321 -2.06 -6.84 23.55
N VAL A 322 -1.74 -5.55 23.64
CA VAL A 322 -0.51 -5.00 23.05
C VAL A 322 0.72 -5.66 23.67
N LYS A 323 0.77 -5.82 24.99
CA LYS A 323 1.87 -6.51 25.69
C LYS A 323 1.98 -7.98 25.26
N ALA A 324 0.86 -8.71 25.22
CA ALA A 324 0.83 -10.12 24.84
C ALA A 324 1.30 -10.32 23.40
N ILE A 325 0.79 -9.51 22.47
CA ILE A 325 1.23 -9.51 21.07
C ILE A 325 2.72 -9.18 20.98
N THR A 326 3.18 -8.14 21.69
CA THR A 326 4.60 -7.74 21.68
C THR A 326 5.50 -8.87 22.20
N ALA A 327 5.07 -9.63 23.21
CA ALA A 327 5.82 -10.77 23.72
C ALA A 327 5.92 -11.92 22.70
N ILE A 328 4.87 -12.15 21.90
CA ILE A 328 4.86 -13.17 20.84
C ILE A 328 5.76 -12.76 19.65
N LEU A 329 5.85 -11.46 19.36
CA LEU A 329 6.57 -10.95 18.19
C LEU A 329 8.07 -10.71 18.42
N LYS A 330 8.56 -10.91 19.66
CA LYS A 330 9.99 -10.89 20.00
C LYS A 330 10.61 -12.27 19.79
#